data_AF-A0A958C6G5-F1
#
_entry.id   AF-A0A958C6G5-F1
#
_cell.length_a   1.000
_cell.length_b   1.000
_cell.length_c   1.000
_cell.angle_alpha   90.00
_cell.angle_beta   90.00
_cell.angle_gamma   90.00
#
_symmetry.space_group_name_H-M   'P 1'
#
loop_
_entity.id
_entity.type
_entity.pdbx_description
1 polymer ?
#
loop_
_entity_poly.entity_id
_entity_poly.type
_entity_poly.pdbx_seq_one_letter_code
_entity_poly.pdbx_strand_id
1 'polypeptide(L)' 'MSATIEILGVRVDAFTYANVLDIMASWIEHGGPHQIATVNPEFVMAAQHDAQFRQTLKNADLCVADGAGLLWAARVLGRS' A
#
# COMPACT_ATOMS: atom_id res chain seq x y z
N MET A 1 -8.46 0.95 -13.54
CA MET A 1 -7.65 1.91 -12.77
C MET A 1 -8.00 1.71 -11.30
N SER A 2 -7.09 1.16 -10.51
CA SER A 2 -7.33 1.03 -9.07
C SER A 2 -7.08 2.35 -8.38
N ALA A 3 -7.93 2.68 -7.41
CA ALA A 3 -7.81 3.91 -6.65
C ALA A 3 -6.63 3.80 -5.68
N THR A 4 -5.83 4.86 -5.57
CA THR A 4 -4.83 5.00 -4.51
C THR A 4 -5.38 5.99 -3.48
N ILE A 5 -5.22 5.65 -2.20
CA ILE A 5 -5.60 6.46 -1.05
C ILE A 5 -4.32 6.90 -0.36
N GLU A 6 -4.29 8.15 0.09
CA GLU A 6 -3.19 8.67 0.88
C GLU A 6 -3.64 8.85 2.32
N ILE A 7 -2.97 8.19 3.25
CA ILE A 7 -3.27 8.23 4.68
C ILE A 7 -2.08 8.88 5.37
N LEU A 8 -2.27 10.12 5.83
CA LEU A 8 -1.23 10.93 6.48
C LEU A 8 0.09 11.00 5.67
N GLY A 9 0.00 11.11 4.34
CA GLY A 9 1.19 11.18 3.49
C GLY A 9 1.76 9.82 3.06
N VAL A 10 1.09 8.71 3.43
CA VAL A 10 1.51 7.34 3.05
C VAL A 10 0.55 6.79 2.00
N ARG A 11 1.12 6.29 0.89
CA ARG A 11 0.38 5.66 -0.20
C ARG A 11 -0.19 4.33 0.25
N VAL A 12 -1.47 4.09 -0.05
CA VAL A 12 -2.15 2.81 0.11
C VAL A 12 -2.97 2.53 -1.14
N ASP A 13 -2.66 1.44 -1.83
CA ASP A 13 -3.27 1.05 -3.08
C ASP A 13 -4.52 0.20 -2.81
N ALA A 14 -5.68 0.65 -3.29
CA ALA A 14 -6.96 -0.02 -3.08
C ALA A 14 -7.15 -1.15 -4.10
N PHE A 15 -6.39 -2.23 -3.90
CA PHE A 15 -6.53 -3.47 -4.65
C PHE A 15 -7.27 -4.52 -3.83
N THR A 16 -8.11 -5.31 -4.51
CA THR A 16 -8.64 -6.53 -3.92
C THR A 16 -7.56 -7.59 -3.85
N TYR A 17 -7.73 -8.59 -2.98
CA TYR A 17 -6.82 -9.73 -2.90
C TYR A 17 -6.59 -10.40 -4.26
N ALA A 18 -7.66 -10.57 -5.07
CA ALA A 18 -7.57 -11.13 -6.41
C ALA A 18 -6.68 -10.27 -7.33
N ASN A 19 -6.85 -8.94 -7.29
CA ASN A 19 -6.00 -8.06 -8.11
C ASN A 19 -4.53 -8.13 -7.70
N VAL A 20 -4.23 -8.23 -6.40
CA VAL A 20 -2.85 -8.39 -5.93
C VAL A 20 -2.25 -9.69 -6.44
N LEU A 21 -3.02 -10.80 -6.41
CA LEU A 21 -2.57 -12.08 -6.96
C LEU A 21 -2.30 -12.00 -8.48
N ASP A 22 -3.18 -11.36 -9.25
CA ASP A 22 -2.99 -11.19 -10.70
C ASP A 22 -1.73 -10.38 -11.00
N ILE A 23 -1.47 -9.32 -10.23
CA ILE A 23 -0.25 -8.50 -10.35
C ILE A 23 1.00 -9.34 -10.03
N MET A 24 0.97 -10.09 -8.93
CA MET A 24 2.09 -10.93 -8.53
C MET A 24 2.39 -12.02 -9.57
N ALA A 25 1.35 -12.65 -10.13
CA ALA A 25 1.52 -13.62 -11.21
C ALA A 25 2.21 -13.00 -12.43
N SER A 26 1.77 -11.80 -12.84
CA SER A 26 2.39 -11.06 -13.94
C SER A 26 3.85 -10.70 -13.65
N TRP A 27 4.18 -10.25 -12.43
CA TRP A 27 5.55 -9.95 -12.03
C TRP A 27 6.47 -11.17 -12.05
N ILE A 28 5.96 -12.34 -11.64
CA ILE A 28 6.72 -13.58 -11.69
C ILE A 28 7.04 -13.96 -13.14
N GLU A 29 6.09 -13.78 -14.06
CA GLU A 29 6.28 -14.08 -15.49
C GLU A 29 7.32 -13.15 -16.15
N HIS A 30 7.29 -11.86 -15.83
CA HIS A 30 8.19 -10.87 -16.44
C HIS A 30 9.56 -10.80 -15.74
N GLY A 31 9.64 -11.29 -14.50
CA GLY A 31 10.85 -11.28 -13.69
C GLY A 31 11.25 -9.88 -13.22
N GLY A 32 12.34 -9.83 -12.44
CA GLY A 32 12.82 -8.61 -11.80
C GLY A 32 12.41 -8.49 -10.34
N PRO A 33 13.10 -7.63 -9.57
CA PRO A 33 12.74 -7.39 -8.18
C PRO A 33 11.51 -6.50 -8.10
N HIS A 34 10.54 -6.90 -7.27
CA HIS A 34 9.39 -6.08 -6.92
C HIS A 34 9.18 -6.09 -5.40
N GLN A 35 8.82 -4.94 -4.85
CA GLN A 35 8.56 -4.75 -3.43
C GLN A 35 7.07 -4.50 -3.17
N ILE A 36 6.48 -5.36 -2.35
CA ILE A 36 5.16 -5.13 -1.77
C ILE A 36 5.33 -4.70 -0.31
N ALA A 37 4.78 -3.54 0.04
CA ALA A 37 4.64 -3.09 1.41
C ALA A 37 3.22 -3.37 1.90
N THR A 38 3.09 -4.22 2.92
CA THR A 38 1.85 -4.45 3.67
C THR A 38 1.71 -3.33 4.70
N VAL A 39 1.21 -2.17 4.26
CA VAL A 39 1.09 -0.98 5.10
C VAL A 39 0.08 -1.31 6.20
N ASN A 40 0.48 -1.12 7.45
CA ASN A 40 -0.37 -1.16 8.64
C ASN A 40 -0.35 0.23 9.35
N PRO A 41 -1.18 0.49 10.36
CA PRO A 41 -1.14 1.77 11.09
C PRO A 41 0.24 2.11 11.68
N GLU A 42 1.00 1.11 12.14
CA GLU A 42 2.34 1.29 12.69
C GLU A 42 3.31 1.86 11.63
N PHE A 43 3.21 1.43 10.37
CA PHE A 43 3.99 1.98 9.26
C PHE A 43 3.61 3.43 8.96
N VAL A 44 2.32 3.74 9.00
CA VAL A 44 1.82 5.11 8.81
C VAL A 44 2.41 6.04 9.87
N MET A 45 2.42 5.59 11.13
CA MET A 45 3.00 6.35 12.25
C MET A 45 4.52 6.45 12.16
N ALA A 46 5.23 5.37 11.84
CA ALA A 46 6.68 5.38 11.66
C ALA A 46 7.11 6.35 10.55
N ALA A 47 6.38 6.38 9.43
CA ALA A 47 6.64 7.30 8.32
C ALA A 47 6.45 8.78 8.69
N GLN A 48 5.78 9.11 9.80
CA GLN A 48 5.70 10.48 10.31
C GLN A 48 7.02 10.98 10.91
N HIS A 49 7.85 10.06 11.40
CA HIS A 49 9.10 10.39 12.10
C HIS A 49 10.34 9.96 11.33
N ASP A 50 10.19 9.11 10.31
CA ASP A 50 11.27 8.62 9.47
C ASP A 50 11.00 8.95 7.98
N ALA A 51 11.70 9.98 7.50
CA ALA A 51 11.60 10.42 6.10
C ALA A 51 12.17 9.39 5.11
N GLN A 52 13.20 8.63 5.51
CA GLN A 52 13.78 7.59 4.66
C GLN A 52 12.79 6.44 4.51
N PHE A 53 12.16 6.02 5.61
CA PHE A 53 11.13 4.98 5.58
C PHE A 53 9.91 5.42 4.74
N ARG A 54 9.46 6.67 4.90
CA ARG A 54 8.40 7.23 4.04
C ARG A 54 8.77 7.16 2.56
N GLN A 55 10.02 7.49 2.22
CA GLN A 55 10.49 7.41 0.84
C GLN A 55 10.56 5.97 0.32
N THR A 56 10.96 5.01 1.17
CA THR A 56 10.90 3.58 0.86
C THR A 56 9.48 3.13 0.54
N LEU A 57 8.49 3.49 1.37
CA LEU A 57 7.08 3.16 1.10
C LEU A 57 6.59 3.79 -0.21
N LYS A 58 6.95 5.06 -0.47
CA LYS A 58 6.59 5.75 -1.72
C LYS A 58 7.16 5.07 -2.96
N ASN A 59 8.33 4.46 -2.84
CA ASN A 59 9.05 3.82 -3.95
C ASN A 59 8.69 2.34 -4.12
N ALA A 60 7.97 1.72 -3.19
CA ALA A 60 7.50 0.34 -3.34
C ALA A 60 6.64 0.20 -4.60
N ASP A 61 6.66 -0.96 -5.23
CA ASP A 61 5.82 -1.26 -6.40
C ASP A 61 4.34 -1.35 -6.02
N LEU A 62 4.04 -1.79 -4.80
CA LEU A 62 2.68 -1.90 -4.28
C LEU A 62 2.63 -1.65 -2.78
N CYS A 63 1.67 -0.84 -2.33
CA CYS A 63 1.39 -0.58 -0.93
C CYS A 63 -0.01 -1.10 -0.57
N VAL A 64 -0.13 -2.37 -0.19
CA VAL A 64 -1.42 -2.96 0.17
C VAL A 64 -1.79 -2.65 1.61
N ALA A 65 -3.06 -2.40 1.88
CA ALA A 65 -3.55 -2.26 3.25
C ALA A 65 -3.48 -3.62 3.97
N ASP A 66 -2.85 -3.63 5.15
CA ASP A 66 -2.82 -4.75 6.08
C ASP A 66 -3.79 -4.50 7.24
N GLY A 67 -4.80 -5.35 7.34
CA GLY A 67 -5.78 -5.34 8.41
C GLY A 67 -6.93 -4.32 8.26
N ALA A 68 -7.91 -4.49 9.15
CA ALA A 68 -9.16 -3.72 9.11
C ALA A 68 -9.00 -2.23 9.46
N GLY A 69 -7.93 -1.85 10.18
CA GLY A 69 -7.72 -0.47 10.64
C GLY A 69 -7.55 0.52 9.49
N LEU A 70 -6.82 0.13 8.44
CA LEU A 70 -6.65 0.96 7.25
C LEU A 70 -7.90 1.00 6.37
N LEU A 71 -8.61 -0.12 6.25
CA LEU A 71 -9.91 -0.15 5.57
C LEU A 71 -10.93 0.73 6.27
N TRP A 72 -10.91 0.78 7.60
CA TRP A 72 -11.74 1.70 8.39
C TRP A 72 -11.33 3.16 8.14
N ALA A 73 -10.03 3.48 8.19
CA ALA A 73 -9.53 4.82 7.90
C ALA A 73 -9.91 5.30 6.49
N ALA A 74 -9.80 4.43 5.49
CA ALA A 74 -10.24 4.71 4.12
C ALA A 74 -11.74 5.07 4.05
N ARG A 75 -12.60 4.30 4.75
CA ARG A 75 -14.04 4.58 4.85
C ARG A 75 -14.33 5.92 5.53
N VAL A 76 -13.63 6.24 6.62
CA VAL A 76 -13.76 7.54 7.31
C VAL A 76 -13.35 8.70 6.41
N LEU A 77 -12.33 8.49 5.56
CA LEU A 77 -11.89 9.46 4.56
C LEU A 77 -12.81 9.56 3.33
N GLY A 78 -13.96 8.87 3.34
CA GLY A 78 -14.95 8.91 2.26
C GLY A 78 -14.50 8.21 0.97
N ARG A 79 -13.50 7.33 1.06
CA ARG A 79 -12.98 6.56 -0.08
C ARG A 79 -13.22 5.08 0.18
N SER A 80 -14.26 4.54 -0.46
CA SER A 80 -14.67 3.13 -0.38
C SER A 80 -14.41 2.39 -1.68
#